data_AF-A0A2P2C4U2-F1
#
_entry.id   AF-A0A2P2C4U2-F1
#
_cell.length_a   1.000
_cell.length_b   1.000
_cell.length_c   1.000
_cell.angle_alpha   90.00
_cell.angle_beta   90.00
_cell.angle_gamma   90.00
#
_symmetry.space_group_name_H-M   'P 1'
#
loop_
_entity.id
_entity.type
_entity.pdbx_description
1 polymer ?
#
loop_
_entity_poly.entity_id
_entity_poly.type
_entity_poly.pdbx_seq_one_letter_code
_entity_poly.pdbx_strand_id
1 'polypeptide(L)'
;MHSPVPPTHTSNPRRLRRLVPVALLAAGLSAVALTGPAPAAPTADSQRAAATVSAFGKGEPSGVVVRRGPSREVGMRFSPKVDGKVVGVRYYKPLAWKAATPRSATLWSGSGKRLARTSIAPVAGTGWQTVKFRSKVALTKGTRYVVSVHTRNKGIHAATPGSFATNHSTAQLRVPGDRNGWTSVSDRPTFPSSEARRDANYWVDVRFKPGTSTQDPTPTPTPVGGWPGPDNTGVPAGTTLTPYTGPCTITSARTISGADVLSKCRDALVIQTTGVVIEKSLVPGVWSIYGDGDSSVTITDSDVRAGAVSTAGIWGYNIKASRVDVTGGQHSFQCNNNCEVTDSWLHDQHNPDGGSYHNNAFISNGGHTMVVRHNTLHCTSILNSTDGGCSGDLSLFGDFDPINDVTIDNNLFRANNSSISYCLYGGASSSKPYQATNVRVTNNVFERGANRRCGVYGPVTSFDSNASGNVWTNNTWDTGGAVNPERG
;
A
#
# COMPACT_ATOMS: atom_id res chain seq x y z
N MET A 1 82.66 -9.61 -13.12
CA MET A 1 83.08 -9.10 -14.45
C MET A 1 81.82 -8.58 -15.14
N HIS A 2 81.65 -7.26 -15.19
CA HIS A 2 81.78 -6.42 -16.40
C HIS A 2 80.52 -6.37 -17.27
N SER A 3 79.86 -5.20 -17.23
CA SER A 3 79.03 -4.62 -18.30
C SER A 3 79.96 -3.95 -19.36
N PRO A 4 79.49 -3.13 -20.35
CA PRO A 4 78.19 -3.02 -21.04
C PRO A 4 78.35 -2.84 -22.61
N VAL A 5 77.29 -2.28 -23.25
CA VAL A 5 77.17 -1.45 -24.47
C VAL A 5 77.10 -2.03 -25.92
N PRO A 6 76.31 -1.38 -26.82
CA PRO A 6 76.21 -1.65 -28.26
C PRO A 6 76.57 -0.42 -29.16
N PRO A 7 76.52 -0.58 -30.50
CA PRO A 7 75.98 0.42 -31.43
C PRO A 7 74.85 -0.20 -32.31
N THR A 8 74.22 0.38 -33.33
CA THR A 8 74.50 1.53 -34.24
C THR A 8 73.22 2.34 -34.59
N HIS A 9 73.39 3.47 -35.29
CA HIS A 9 72.34 4.33 -35.87
C HIS A 9 72.28 4.24 -37.42
N THR A 10 71.17 4.72 -38.01
CA THR A 10 71.14 5.69 -39.16
C THR A 10 69.72 6.29 -39.25
N SER A 11 69.42 7.42 -39.91
CA SER A 11 70.07 8.74 -39.98
C SER A 11 69.07 9.72 -40.60
N ASN A 12 68.94 10.94 -40.08
CA ASN A 12 67.92 11.93 -40.52
C ASN A 12 68.58 13.13 -41.22
N PRO A 13 68.00 13.69 -42.31
CA PRO A 13 68.28 15.08 -42.67
C PRO A 13 67.03 15.96 -42.92
N ARG A 14 66.81 16.85 -41.95
CA ARG A 14 66.34 18.26 -42.04
C ARG A 14 65.95 18.83 -43.43
N ARG A 15 64.83 19.56 -43.45
CA ARG A 15 64.72 20.85 -44.18
C ARG A 15 64.34 21.98 -43.23
N LEU A 16 64.83 23.19 -43.52
CA LEU A 16 64.77 24.35 -42.63
C LEU A 16 63.70 25.39 -43.01
N ARG A 17 63.16 26.04 -41.97
CA ARG A 17 62.76 27.47 -41.87
C ARG A 17 61.73 28.03 -42.86
N ARG A 18 60.65 28.58 -42.29
CA ARG A 18 60.48 30.05 -42.14
C ARG A 18 59.58 30.38 -40.95
N LEU A 19 59.99 31.38 -40.16
CA LEU A 19 59.16 32.00 -39.12
C LEU A 19 58.37 33.15 -39.76
N VAL A 20 57.09 33.28 -39.39
CA VAL A 20 56.25 34.44 -39.69
C VAL A 20 55.66 34.92 -38.35
N PRO A 21 55.76 36.21 -38.01
CA PRO A 21 55.19 36.71 -36.75
C PRO A 21 53.66 36.80 -36.88
N VAL A 22 52.94 36.12 -36.01
CA VAL A 22 51.49 36.35 -35.81
C VAL A 22 51.32 37.18 -34.56
N ALA A 23 50.67 38.33 -34.69
CA ALA A 23 50.46 39.27 -33.59
C ALA A 23 49.58 38.67 -32.49
N LEU A 24 49.88 38.98 -31.22
CA LEU A 24 48.94 38.74 -30.13
C LEU A 24 47.73 39.67 -30.30
N LEU A 25 46.61 39.15 -30.78
CA LEU A 25 45.30 39.72 -30.43
C LEU A 25 44.90 39.18 -29.06
N ALA A 26 44.95 40.04 -28.06
CA ALA A 26 44.30 39.80 -26.77
C ALA A 26 42.78 39.94 -26.95
N ALA A 27 42.13 38.87 -27.41
CA ALA A 27 40.68 38.78 -27.43
C ALA A 27 40.18 38.59 -25.98
N GLY A 28 39.75 39.69 -25.35
CA GLY A 28 39.05 39.63 -24.08
C GLY A 28 37.70 38.92 -24.26
N LEU A 29 37.63 37.63 -23.92
CA LEU A 29 36.34 36.95 -23.76
C LEU A 29 35.64 37.49 -22.51
N SER A 30 34.82 38.52 -22.71
CA SER A 30 33.72 38.80 -21.78
C SER A 30 32.81 37.58 -21.79
N ALA A 31 32.88 36.77 -20.72
CA ALA A 31 31.92 35.72 -20.46
C ALA A 31 30.56 36.37 -20.16
N VAL A 32 29.78 36.63 -21.21
CA VAL A 32 28.37 36.99 -21.07
C VAL A 32 27.68 35.76 -20.49
N ALA A 33 27.43 35.79 -19.19
CA ALA A 33 26.54 34.85 -18.55
C ALA A 33 25.15 35.06 -19.15
N LEU A 34 24.80 34.24 -20.15
CA LEU A 34 23.44 34.11 -20.64
C LEU A 34 22.61 33.50 -19.52
N THR A 35 22.10 34.37 -18.64
CA THR A 35 21.03 34.06 -17.69
C THR A 35 19.74 33.83 -18.48
N GLY A 36 19.67 32.70 -19.19
CA GLY A 36 18.40 32.16 -19.63
C GLY A 36 17.51 32.01 -18.40
N PRO A 37 16.19 32.29 -18.51
CA PRO A 37 15.29 32.06 -17.39
C PRO A 37 15.44 30.60 -16.96
N ALA A 38 15.63 30.39 -15.66
CA ALA A 38 15.65 29.04 -15.10
C ALA A 38 14.41 28.27 -15.60
N PRO A 39 14.52 26.97 -15.93
CA PRO A 39 13.36 26.20 -16.35
C PRO A 39 12.29 26.35 -15.28
N ALA A 40 11.13 26.88 -15.68
CA ALA A 40 10.10 27.28 -14.73
C ALA A 40 9.75 26.09 -13.84
N ALA A 41 9.85 26.29 -12.52
CA ALA A 41 9.36 25.30 -11.56
C ALA A 41 7.93 24.92 -11.94
N PRO A 42 7.57 23.63 -11.94
CA PRO A 42 6.28 23.17 -12.46
C PRO A 42 5.17 23.92 -11.75
N THR A 43 4.44 24.75 -12.51
CA THR A 43 3.37 25.59 -11.96
C THR A 43 2.31 24.70 -11.33
N ALA A 44 2.04 24.93 -10.05
CA ALA A 44 1.07 24.18 -9.28
C ALA A 44 -0.37 24.50 -9.70
N ASP A 45 -0.82 23.97 -10.84
CA ASP A 45 -2.22 23.58 -10.99
C ASP A 45 -2.42 22.40 -11.96
N SER A 46 -2.67 21.24 -11.39
CA SER A 46 -3.91 20.53 -11.73
C SER A 46 -4.33 19.67 -10.55
N GLN A 47 -4.99 20.28 -9.55
CA GLN A 47 -5.73 19.49 -8.57
C GLN A 47 -6.87 18.74 -9.28
N ARG A 48 -6.57 17.54 -9.78
CA ARG A 48 -7.54 16.65 -10.41
C ARG A 48 -8.63 16.33 -9.39
N ALA A 49 -9.73 17.07 -9.45
CA ALA A 49 -10.78 17.04 -8.44
C ALA A 49 -11.24 15.59 -8.20
N ALA A 50 -10.99 15.08 -6.98
CA ALA A 50 -11.21 13.68 -6.64
C ALA A 50 -12.58 13.19 -7.16
N ALA A 51 -12.55 12.18 -8.03
CA ALA A 51 -13.73 11.69 -8.70
C ALA A 51 -14.75 11.17 -7.68
N THR A 52 -16.04 11.36 -7.93
CA THR A 52 -17.07 10.75 -7.09
C THR A 52 -17.15 9.26 -7.40
N VAL A 53 -16.84 8.44 -6.41
CA VAL A 53 -16.84 6.98 -6.46
C VAL A 53 -18.06 6.40 -5.74
N SER A 54 -18.24 5.09 -5.89
CA SER A 54 -19.33 4.29 -5.35
C SER A 54 -18.88 2.83 -5.25
N ALA A 55 -19.49 2.00 -4.39
CA ALA A 55 -19.01 0.66 -4.11
C ALA A 55 -19.12 -0.32 -5.30
N PHE A 56 -20.22 -0.29 -6.05
CA PHE A 56 -20.53 -1.32 -7.06
C PHE A 56 -20.23 -0.91 -8.52
N GLY A 57 -19.09 -0.25 -8.79
CA GLY A 57 -18.65 0.06 -10.17
C GLY A 57 -19.66 0.84 -11.04
N LYS A 58 -19.59 0.71 -12.37
CA LYS A 58 -20.56 1.31 -13.32
C LYS A 58 -21.53 0.31 -13.97
N GLY A 59 -21.26 -0.99 -13.86
CA GLY A 59 -22.05 -2.03 -14.51
C GLY A 59 -23.48 -2.13 -13.98
N GLU A 60 -24.37 -2.74 -14.75
CA GLU A 60 -25.71 -3.07 -14.26
C GLU A 60 -25.67 -4.29 -13.33
N PRO A 61 -26.48 -4.29 -12.25
CA PRO A 61 -26.70 -5.45 -11.40
C PRO A 61 -27.14 -6.72 -12.13
N SER A 62 -26.41 -7.81 -11.92
CA SER A 62 -26.84 -9.15 -12.33
C SER A 62 -27.78 -9.79 -11.29
N GLY A 63 -28.61 -10.74 -11.73
CA GLY A 63 -29.48 -11.54 -10.84
C GLY A 63 -30.56 -10.77 -10.07
N VAL A 64 -30.91 -9.54 -10.49
CA VAL A 64 -31.91 -8.72 -9.79
C VAL A 64 -33.29 -9.35 -9.86
N VAL A 65 -33.88 -9.61 -8.69
CA VAL A 65 -35.32 -9.86 -8.55
C VAL A 65 -36.04 -8.60 -8.08
N VAL A 66 -37.24 -8.37 -8.64
CA VAL A 66 -38.09 -7.25 -8.24
C VAL A 66 -38.95 -7.67 -7.04
N ARG A 67 -38.83 -6.94 -5.94
CA ARG A 67 -39.60 -7.19 -4.71
C ARG A 67 -40.66 -6.11 -4.52
N ARG A 68 -41.82 -6.50 -3.96
CA ARG A 68 -43.01 -5.67 -3.70
C ARG A 68 -43.55 -6.00 -2.31
N GLY A 69 -44.34 -5.11 -1.71
CA GLY A 69 -44.95 -5.32 -0.39
C GLY A 69 -45.31 -4.01 0.34
N PRO A 70 -45.35 -4.01 1.68
CA PRO A 70 -45.41 -2.78 2.48
C PRO A 70 -44.26 -1.82 2.18
N SER A 71 -44.42 -0.54 2.52
CA SER A 71 -43.35 0.45 2.46
C SER A 71 -42.22 0.07 3.41
N ARG A 72 -40.96 0.25 2.98
CA ARG A 72 -39.76 -0.09 3.76
C ARG A 72 -38.59 0.84 3.47
N GLU A 73 -37.69 0.98 4.42
CA GLU A 73 -36.31 1.40 4.18
C GLU A 73 -35.49 0.20 3.68
N VAL A 74 -34.58 0.42 2.72
CA VAL A 74 -33.57 -0.54 2.24
C VAL A 74 -32.23 0.13 2.03
N GLY A 75 -31.14 -0.54 2.37
CA GLY A 75 -29.80 0.04 2.31
C GLY A 75 -28.67 -0.96 2.54
N MET A 76 -27.46 -0.44 2.77
CA MET A 76 -26.28 -1.22 3.14
C MET A 76 -25.41 -0.48 4.17
N ARG A 77 -24.63 -1.25 4.93
CA ARG A 77 -23.52 -0.74 5.75
C ARG A 77 -22.29 -0.53 4.86
N PHE A 78 -21.52 0.52 5.12
CA PHE A 78 -20.21 0.77 4.48
C PHE A 78 -19.28 1.56 5.41
N SER A 79 -17.98 1.53 5.15
CA SER A 79 -16.97 2.39 5.79
C SER A 79 -16.06 3.01 4.71
N PRO A 80 -15.73 4.31 4.79
CA PRO A 80 -14.68 4.91 3.96
C PRO A 80 -13.30 4.35 4.28
N LYS A 81 -12.45 4.13 3.27
CA LYS A 81 -11.02 3.81 3.45
C LYS A 81 -10.13 5.05 3.64
N VAL A 82 -10.68 6.23 3.34
CA VAL A 82 -10.08 7.56 3.57
C VAL A 82 -11.14 8.52 4.08
N ASP A 83 -10.74 9.63 4.71
CA ASP A 83 -11.67 10.72 5.00
C ASP A 83 -12.26 11.28 3.70
N GLY A 84 -13.49 11.79 3.76
CA GLY A 84 -14.10 12.38 2.58
C GLY A 84 -15.49 12.93 2.79
N LYS A 85 -16.23 13.10 1.69
CA LYS A 85 -17.55 13.74 1.71
C LYS A 85 -18.54 12.95 0.86
N VAL A 86 -19.64 12.50 1.46
CA VAL A 86 -20.77 11.97 0.69
C VAL A 86 -21.54 13.13 0.07
N VAL A 87 -21.70 13.06 -1.26
CA VAL A 87 -22.40 14.07 -2.06
C VAL A 87 -23.82 13.63 -2.44
N GLY A 88 -24.17 12.37 -2.19
CA GLY A 88 -25.47 11.82 -2.52
C GLY A 88 -25.53 10.30 -2.42
N VAL A 89 -26.55 9.73 -3.05
CA VAL A 89 -26.84 8.29 -3.13
C VAL A 89 -27.10 7.93 -4.58
N ARG A 90 -26.80 6.70 -4.96
CA ARG A 90 -27.34 6.07 -6.18
C ARG A 90 -28.13 4.83 -5.81
N TYR A 91 -29.16 4.54 -6.58
CA TYR A 91 -29.99 3.36 -6.39
C TYR A 91 -30.38 2.77 -7.75
N TYR A 92 -30.51 1.45 -7.83
CA TYR A 92 -30.99 0.79 -9.03
C TYR A 92 -32.52 0.78 -9.08
N LYS A 93 -33.11 1.25 -10.18
CA LYS A 93 -34.56 1.32 -10.38
C LYS A 93 -35.01 0.12 -11.25
N PRO A 94 -35.65 -0.91 -10.67
CA PRO A 94 -35.89 -2.18 -11.36
C PRO A 94 -37.04 -2.16 -12.37
N LEU A 95 -37.88 -1.13 -12.38
CA LEU A 95 -39.06 -1.03 -13.26
C LEU A 95 -39.21 0.39 -13.79
N ALA A 96 -39.68 0.53 -15.04
CA ALA A 96 -39.90 1.82 -15.70
C ALA A 96 -40.92 2.73 -14.98
N TRP A 97 -41.82 2.16 -14.17
CA TRP A 97 -42.94 2.86 -13.55
C TRP A 97 -42.50 3.94 -12.54
N LYS A 98 -43.21 5.08 -12.50
CA LYS A 98 -42.96 6.17 -11.52
C LYS A 98 -43.04 5.67 -10.07
N ALA A 99 -43.94 4.73 -9.78
CA ALA A 99 -44.12 4.11 -8.45
C ALA A 99 -42.92 3.27 -7.97
N ALA A 100 -42.03 2.83 -8.88
CA ALA A 100 -40.79 2.13 -8.52
C ALA A 100 -39.66 3.09 -8.10
N THR A 101 -39.91 4.39 -8.10
CA THR A 101 -38.98 5.40 -7.57
C THR A 101 -39.11 5.45 -6.05
N PRO A 102 -38.00 5.40 -5.27
CA PRO A 102 -38.06 5.65 -3.83
C PRO A 102 -38.63 7.04 -3.49
N ARG A 103 -39.04 7.25 -2.23
CA ARG A 103 -39.53 8.52 -1.69
C ARG A 103 -38.39 9.45 -1.27
N SER A 104 -37.33 8.87 -0.70
CA SER A 104 -36.15 9.60 -0.22
C SER A 104 -34.92 8.72 -0.19
N ALA A 105 -33.75 9.33 -0.25
CA ALA A 105 -32.48 8.71 0.13
C ALA A 105 -31.96 9.31 1.45
N THR A 106 -31.30 8.49 2.25
CA THR A 106 -30.84 8.86 3.59
C THR A 106 -29.42 8.32 3.85
N LEU A 107 -28.62 9.09 4.58
CA LEU A 107 -27.33 8.71 5.13
C LEU A 107 -27.41 8.77 6.65
N TRP A 108 -26.92 7.74 7.32
CA TRP A 108 -26.95 7.59 8.77
C TRP A 108 -25.56 7.25 9.31
N SER A 109 -25.31 7.58 10.58
CA SER A 109 -24.23 6.96 11.35
C SER A 109 -24.49 5.46 11.54
N GLY A 110 -23.47 4.68 11.88
CA GLY A 110 -23.65 3.28 12.29
C GLY A 110 -24.57 3.09 13.50
N SER A 111 -24.75 4.14 14.32
CA SER A 111 -25.68 4.20 15.47
C SER A 111 -27.09 4.70 15.13
N GLY A 112 -27.41 4.95 13.86
CA GLY A 112 -28.74 5.37 13.42
C GLY A 112 -29.08 6.85 13.52
N LYS A 113 -28.13 7.73 13.87
CA LYS A 113 -28.30 9.19 13.74
C LYS A 113 -28.36 9.57 12.26
N ARG A 114 -29.43 10.25 11.85
CA ARG A 114 -29.59 10.77 10.48
C ARG A 114 -28.59 11.90 10.22
N LEU A 115 -27.69 11.72 9.24
CA LEU A 115 -26.67 12.69 8.86
C LEU A 115 -27.10 13.55 7.66
N ALA A 116 -27.79 12.94 6.68
CA ALA A 116 -28.46 13.68 5.61
C ALA A 116 -29.67 12.91 5.08
N ARG A 117 -30.64 13.65 4.52
CA ARG A 117 -31.79 13.10 3.78
C ARG A 117 -32.12 14.00 2.60
N THR A 118 -32.58 13.41 1.52
CA THR A 118 -33.09 14.13 0.34
C THR A 118 -34.35 13.44 -0.18
N SER A 119 -35.34 14.21 -0.64
CA SER A 119 -36.54 13.68 -1.27
C SER A 119 -36.28 13.36 -2.75
N ILE A 120 -36.89 12.29 -3.26
CA ILE A 120 -36.74 11.86 -4.65
C ILE A 120 -38.08 12.03 -5.37
N ALA A 121 -38.11 12.83 -6.45
CA ALA A 121 -39.29 12.98 -7.30
C ALA A 121 -39.52 11.70 -8.15
N PRO A 122 -40.77 11.27 -8.40
CA PRO A 122 -41.03 10.06 -9.19
C PRO A 122 -40.61 10.23 -10.66
N VAL A 123 -39.76 9.31 -11.16
CA VAL A 123 -39.24 9.32 -12.54
C VAL A 123 -39.65 8.08 -13.33
N ALA A 124 -39.72 8.20 -14.66
CA ALA A 124 -39.85 7.06 -15.57
C ALA A 124 -38.48 6.35 -15.78
N GLY A 125 -38.45 5.27 -16.55
CA GLY A 125 -37.21 4.56 -16.92
C GLY A 125 -36.65 3.62 -15.84
N THR A 126 -35.65 2.83 -16.19
CA THR A 126 -34.99 1.80 -15.37
C THR A 126 -33.54 2.21 -15.03
N GLY A 127 -32.73 1.28 -14.52
CA GLY A 127 -31.28 1.45 -14.42
C GLY A 127 -30.81 2.20 -13.16
N TRP A 128 -29.52 2.52 -13.12
CA TRP A 128 -28.92 3.32 -12.05
C TRP A 128 -29.42 4.77 -12.07
N GLN A 129 -30.00 5.20 -10.95
CA GLN A 129 -30.44 6.56 -10.69
C GLN A 129 -29.55 7.20 -9.64
N THR A 130 -29.33 8.53 -9.71
CA THR A 130 -28.56 9.25 -8.68
C THR A 130 -29.32 10.43 -8.11
N VAL A 131 -29.17 10.68 -6.81
CA VAL A 131 -29.72 11.84 -6.12
C VAL A 131 -28.65 12.50 -5.25
N LYS A 132 -28.59 13.82 -5.27
CA LYS A 132 -27.67 14.62 -4.44
C LYS A 132 -28.29 14.93 -3.09
N PHE A 133 -27.48 15.00 -2.04
CA PHE A 133 -27.87 15.66 -0.79
C PHE A 133 -27.77 17.18 -0.95
N ARG A 134 -28.55 17.94 -0.17
CA ARG A 134 -28.49 19.42 -0.15
C ARG A 134 -27.12 19.92 0.29
N SER A 135 -26.58 19.31 1.33
CA SER A 135 -25.23 19.55 1.85
C SER A 135 -24.40 18.28 1.74
N LYS A 136 -23.10 18.43 1.46
CA LYS A 136 -22.14 17.32 1.46
C LYS A 136 -21.85 16.94 2.93
N VAL A 137 -21.90 15.66 3.26
CA VAL A 137 -21.65 15.18 4.63
C VAL A 137 -20.22 14.67 4.73
N ALA A 138 -19.43 15.21 5.66
CA ALA A 138 -18.10 14.68 5.96
C ALA A 138 -18.21 13.29 6.59
N LEU A 139 -17.39 12.35 6.13
CA LEU A 139 -17.21 11.03 6.73
C LEU A 139 -15.74 10.82 7.07
N THR A 140 -15.53 10.11 8.18
CA THR A 140 -14.21 9.74 8.69
C THR A 140 -13.83 8.33 8.21
N LYS A 141 -12.55 8.12 7.91
CA LYS A 141 -11.94 6.82 7.60
C LYS A 141 -12.32 5.79 8.67
N GLY A 142 -12.53 4.54 8.25
CA GLY A 142 -12.87 3.40 9.12
C GLY A 142 -14.28 3.43 9.71
N THR A 143 -14.82 4.61 9.98
CA THR A 143 -16.13 4.80 10.63
C THR A 143 -17.24 4.16 9.80
N ARG A 144 -18.10 3.39 10.46
CA ARG A 144 -19.23 2.69 9.85
C ARG A 144 -20.43 3.62 9.68
N TYR A 145 -20.99 3.64 8.48
CA TYR A 145 -22.18 4.39 8.10
C TYR A 145 -23.19 3.47 7.40
N VAL A 146 -24.42 3.96 7.26
CA VAL A 146 -25.47 3.30 6.49
C VAL A 146 -26.01 4.25 5.43
N VAL A 147 -26.10 3.77 4.19
CA VAL A 147 -26.79 4.46 3.10
C VAL A 147 -28.06 3.69 2.75
N SER A 148 -29.18 4.40 2.63
CA SER A 148 -30.49 3.79 2.40
C SER A 148 -31.41 4.62 1.50
N VAL A 149 -32.45 3.98 0.99
CA VAL A 149 -33.61 4.63 0.39
C VAL A 149 -34.90 4.13 1.02
N HIS A 150 -35.87 5.04 1.17
CA HIS A 150 -37.22 4.72 1.60
C HIS A 150 -38.10 4.44 0.38
N THR A 151 -38.68 3.25 0.27
CA THR A 151 -39.57 2.89 -0.84
C THR A 151 -40.92 3.61 -0.76
N ARG A 152 -41.60 3.76 -1.90
CA ARG A 152 -42.98 4.27 -1.95
C ARG A 152 -44.00 3.15 -1.70
N ASN A 153 -45.28 3.52 -1.65
CA ASN A 153 -46.42 2.60 -1.61
C ASN A 153 -46.21 1.42 -2.60
N LYS A 154 -46.56 0.20 -2.16
CA LYS A 154 -46.25 -1.08 -2.82
C LYS A 154 -44.78 -1.55 -2.71
N GLY A 155 -43.92 -0.84 -1.97
CA GLY A 155 -42.63 -1.35 -1.47
C GLY A 155 -41.64 -1.76 -2.55
N ILE A 156 -41.74 -1.18 -3.75
CA ILE A 156 -41.04 -1.66 -4.94
C ILE A 156 -39.54 -1.35 -4.84
N HIS A 157 -38.70 -2.39 -4.96
CA HIS A 157 -37.24 -2.27 -4.93
C HIS A 157 -36.55 -3.45 -5.64
N ALA A 158 -35.28 -3.24 -6.00
CA ALA A 158 -34.39 -4.29 -6.49
C ALA A 158 -33.82 -5.09 -5.31
N ALA A 159 -33.55 -6.38 -5.52
CA ALA A 159 -32.77 -7.20 -4.60
C ALA A 159 -32.03 -8.30 -5.37
N THR A 160 -30.77 -8.60 -5.02
CA THR A 160 -30.06 -9.82 -5.44
C THR A 160 -29.69 -10.62 -4.18
N PRO A 161 -30.42 -11.70 -3.84
CA PRO A 161 -30.08 -12.59 -2.73
C PRO A 161 -28.67 -13.19 -2.88
N GLY A 162 -27.97 -13.41 -1.77
CA GLY A 162 -26.61 -13.94 -1.72
C GLY A 162 -25.52 -12.96 -2.15
N SER A 163 -25.87 -11.79 -2.70
CA SER A 163 -24.88 -10.83 -3.23
C SER A 163 -23.98 -10.21 -2.16
N PHE A 164 -24.31 -10.30 -0.87
CA PHE A 164 -23.44 -9.93 0.26
C PHE A 164 -22.87 -11.12 1.05
N ALA A 165 -22.91 -12.34 0.50
CA ALA A 165 -22.20 -13.49 1.07
C ALA A 165 -20.66 -13.33 0.99
N THR A 166 -20.17 -12.39 0.18
CA THR A 166 -18.76 -11.96 0.16
C THR A 166 -18.67 -10.45 0.37
N ASN A 167 -17.49 -9.99 0.79
CA ASN A 167 -17.22 -8.56 0.93
C ASN A 167 -17.10 -7.86 -0.43
N HIS A 168 -17.40 -6.56 -0.45
CA HIS A 168 -17.25 -5.72 -1.64
C HIS A 168 -16.33 -4.56 -1.30
N SER A 169 -15.14 -4.57 -1.87
CA SER A 169 -14.05 -3.64 -1.54
C SER A 169 -13.66 -2.84 -2.78
N THR A 170 -13.45 -1.54 -2.61
CA THR A 170 -12.85 -0.66 -3.61
C THR A 170 -11.64 0.04 -3.00
N ALA A 171 -10.86 0.78 -3.79
CA ALA A 171 -9.77 1.61 -3.26
C ALA A 171 -10.22 2.64 -2.21
N GLN A 172 -11.51 3.01 -2.15
CA GLN A 172 -12.01 4.15 -1.38
C GLN A 172 -13.11 3.81 -0.36
N LEU A 173 -13.76 2.65 -0.52
CA LEU A 173 -14.92 2.21 0.26
C LEU A 173 -14.79 0.71 0.56
N ARG A 174 -15.08 0.32 1.81
CA ARG A 174 -15.30 -1.06 2.23
C ARG A 174 -16.78 -1.27 2.49
N VAL A 175 -17.38 -2.25 1.83
CA VAL A 175 -18.74 -2.75 2.10
C VAL A 175 -18.57 -4.17 2.64
N PRO A 176 -18.85 -4.42 3.93
CA PRO A 176 -18.66 -5.75 4.50
C PRO A 176 -19.56 -6.77 3.82
N GLY A 177 -19.06 -7.99 3.66
CA GLY A 177 -19.88 -9.17 3.46
C GLY A 177 -20.49 -9.61 4.78
N ASP A 178 -21.16 -10.77 4.77
CA ASP A 178 -21.81 -11.41 5.91
C ASP A 178 -22.79 -10.50 6.67
N ARG A 179 -24.08 -10.73 6.45
CA ARG A 179 -25.19 -9.99 7.07
C ARG A 179 -25.23 -8.52 6.64
N ASN A 180 -24.94 -8.25 5.38
CA ASN A 180 -25.12 -6.93 4.78
C ASN A 180 -26.33 -6.91 3.82
N GLY A 181 -26.78 -5.70 3.48
CA GLY A 181 -28.17 -5.46 3.11
C GLY A 181 -29.00 -5.27 4.38
N TRP A 182 -29.54 -4.08 4.58
CA TRP A 182 -30.26 -3.68 5.79
C TRP A 182 -31.62 -3.10 5.42
N THR A 183 -32.66 -3.44 6.18
CA THR A 183 -34.04 -3.05 5.90
C THR A 183 -34.86 -2.86 7.18
N SER A 184 -35.91 -2.04 7.11
CA SER A 184 -36.98 -1.98 8.11
C SER A 184 -38.31 -1.71 7.41
N VAL A 185 -39.35 -2.49 7.72
CA VAL A 185 -40.73 -2.20 7.28
C VAL A 185 -41.21 -0.93 7.99
N SER A 186 -41.59 0.10 7.23
CA SER A 186 -42.13 1.35 7.76
C SER A 186 -42.69 2.24 6.66
N ASP A 187 -43.83 2.89 6.91
CA ASP A 187 -44.40 3.91 6.02
C ASP A 187 -43.70 5.28 6.10
N ARG A 188 -42.71 5.42 6.99
CA ARG A 188 -41.89 6.64 7.12
C ARG A 188 -40.39 6.28 7.01
N PRO A 189 -39.55 7.17 6.47
CA PRO A 189 -38.10 6.94 6.43
C PRO A 189 -37.53 6.77 7.84
N THR A 190 -36.89 5.63 8.09
CA THR A 190 -36.37 5.22 9.40
C THR A 190 -34.99 4.60 9.25
N PHE A 191 -34.21 4.50 10.32
CA PHE A 191 -32.96 3.77 10.28
C PHE A 191 -33.28 2.29 9.99
N PRO A 192 -32.69 1.67 8.95
CA PRO A 192 -32.89 0.25 8.73
C PRO A 192 -32.14 -0.49 9.84
N SER A 193 -32.83 -1.39 10.54
CA SER A 193 -32.37 -2.01 11.78
C SER A 193 -32.46 -3.54 11.78
N SER A 194 -32.88 -4.14 10.66
CA SER A 194 -32.91 -5.59 10.46
C SER A 194 -32.06 -5.98 9.25
N GLU A 195 -31.40 -7.12 9.35
CA GLU A 195 -30.58 -7.68 8.27
C GLU A 195 -31.47 -8.21 7.13
N ALA A 196 -30.97 -8.14 5.90
CA ALA A 196 -31.64 -8.68 4.73
C ALA A 196 -31.67 -10.22 4.78
N ARG A 197 -32.83 -10.82 4.53
CA ARG A 197 -32.93 -12.27 4.36
C ARG A 197 -32.02 -12.73 3.21
N ARG A 198 -31.13 -13.70 3.49
CA ARG A 198 -30.14 -14.24 2.55
C ARG A 198 -29.22 -13.15 1.97
N ASP A 199 -28.71 -12.25 2.81
CA ASP A 199 -27.62 -11.32 2.45
C ASP A 199 -27.89 -10.56 1.14
N ALA A 200 -29.13 -10.08 1.01
CA ALA A 200 -29.60 -9.53 -0.26
C ALA A 200 -29.09 -8.11 -0.48
N ASN A 201 -28.38 -7.90 -1.59
CA ASN A 201 -28.00 -6.56 -2.02
C ASN A 201 -29.21 -5.84 -2.62
N TYR A 202 -29.61 -4.73 -2.01
CA TYR A 202 -30.72 -3.89 -2.47
C TYR A 202 -30.32 -2.86 -3.54
N TRP A 203 -29.06 -2.87 -3.97
CA TRP A 203 -28.50 -1.97 -4.99
C TRP A 203 -28.72 -0.50 -4.66
N VAL A 204 -28.48 -0.17 -3.39
CA VAL A 204 -28.40 1.19 -2.86
C VAL A 204 -26.95 1.44 -2.49
N ASP A 205 -26.37 2.50 -3.03
CA ASP A 205 -24.93 2.73 -2.98
C ASP A 205 -24.61 4.22 -2.74
N VAL A 206 -23.50 4.47 -2.08
CA VAL A 206 -23.07 5.81 -1.69
C VAL A 206 -22.43 6.52 -2.88
N ARG A 207 -22.68 7.83 -3.01
CA ARG A 207 -21.86 8.70 -3.86
C ARG A 207 -20.86 9.42 -2.98
N PHE A 208 -19.70 8.79 -2.81
CA PHE A 208 -18.60 9.30 -2.00
C PHE A 208 -17.66 10.10 -2.90
N LYS A 209 -17.39 11.35 -2.55
CA LYS A 209 -16.19 12.04 -3.03
C LYS A 209 -15.12 11.79 -1.96
N PRO A 210 -14.07 11.00 -2.25
CA PRO A 210 -12.92 10.92 -1.37
C PRO A 210 -12.44 12.33 -1.04
N GLY A 211 -12.00 12.53 0.19
CA GLY A 211 -11.12 13.65 0.46
C GLY A 211 -9.93 13.51 -0.48
N THR A 212 -9.49 14.62 -1.05
CA THR A 212 -8.06 14.75 -1.30
C THR A 212 -7.44 14.74 0.09
N SER A 213 -7.13 13.53 0.58
CA SER A 213 -6.18 13.37 1.66
C SER A 213 -4.91 14.01 1.13
N THR A 214 -4.60 15.19 1.63
CA THR A 214 -3.22 15.61 1.84
C THR A 214 -2.73 14.83 3.08
N GLN A 215 -2.52 13.50 3.06
CA GLN A 215 -1.37 12.93 2.36
C GLN A 215 -0.99 13.72 1.11
N ASP A 216 -0.14 14.72 1.37
CA ASP A 216 1.07 14.79 0.54
C ASP A 216 1.52 13.34 0.25
N PRO A 217 2.03 13.03 -0.95
CA PRO A 217 3.00 11.95 -1.02
C PRO A 217 4.12 12.34 -0.04
N THR A 218 4.11 11.79 1.19
CA THR A 218 4.79 12.33 2.40
C THR A 218 6.01 13.12 2.01
N PRO A 219 5.92 14.47 1.99
CA PRO A 219 6.45 15.35 0.93
C PRO A 219 7.81 14.84 0.51
N THR A 220 7.86 14.03 -0.58
CA THR A 220 8.91 13.01 -0.78
C THR A 220 10.22 13.56 -0.27
N PRO A 221 10.72 13.12 0.89
CA PRO A 221 11.96 13.65 1.40
C PRO A 221 12.94 13.31 0.32
N THR A 222 13.42 14.33 -0.41
CA THR A 222 14.43 14.14 -1.44
C THR A 222 15.57 13.49 -0.68
N PRO A 223 15.88 12.20 -0.89
CA PRO A 223 16.54 11.42 0.13
C PRO A 223 17.85 12.12 0.51
N VAL A 224 17.92 12.59 1.75
CA VAL A 224 19.03 13.44 2.21
C VAL A 224 20.18 12.48 2.53
N GLY A 225 20.75 11.91 1.46
CA GLY A 225 21.58 10.72 1.49
C GLY A 225 20.84 9.47 1.01
N GLY A 226 21.03 9.13 -0.26
CA GLY A 226 21.01 7.76 -0.78
C GLY A 226 19.77 6.90 -0.56
N TRP A 227 20.01 5.58 -0.59
CA TRP A 227 19.06 4.54 -0.22
C TRP A 227 18.96 4.40 1.31
N PRO A 228 17.86 3.87 1.87
CA PRO A 228 17.77 3.56 3.29
C PRO A 228 18.88 2.62 3.77
N GLY A 229 19.41 2.88 4.96
CA GLY A 229 20.55 2.19 5.55
C GLY A 229 20.89 2.74 6.94
N PRO A 230 22.07 2.43 7.49
CA PRO A 230 22.42 2.75 8.87
C PRO A 230 22.49 4.25 9.17
N ASP A 231 22.73 5.09 8.15
CA ASP A 231 22.93 6.54 8.33
C ASP A 231 21.61 7.35 8.28
N ASN A 232 20.49 6.75 7.86
CA ASN A 232 19.22 7.44 7.61
C ASN A 232 17.96 6.66 8.05
N THR A 233 18.14 5.52 8.76
CA THR A 233 17.07 4.72 9.38
C THR A 233 17.41 4.37 10.83
N GLY A 234 16.43 3.85 11.58
CA GLY A 234 16.61 3.51 12.99
C GLY A 234 16.45 4.74 13.90
N VAL A 235 16.90 4.61 15.15
CA VAL A 235 16.93 5.70 16.12
C VAL A 235 17.87 6.80 15.64
N PRO A 236 17.43 8.07 15.53
CA PRO A 236 18.26 9.15 15.00
C PRO A 236 19.52 9.36 15.85
N ALA A 237 20.66 9.54 15.18
CA ALA A 237 21.94 9.78 15.83
C ALA A 237 21.85 10.93 16.85
N GLY A 238 22.40 10.72 18.05
CA GLY A 238 22.32 11.66 19.17
C GLY A 238 21.04 11.59 20.01
N THR A 239 20.09 10.71 19.69
CA THR A 239 18.93 10.44 20.57
C THR A 239 19.39 9.71 21.83
N THR A 240 19.19 10.34 23.00
CA THR A 240 19.34 9.67 24.30
C THR A 240 18.08 8.87 24.62
N LEU A 241 18.19 7.54 24.65
CA LEU A 241 17.09 6.66 25.00
C LEU A 241 16.88 6.59 26.53
N THR A 242 15.62 6.49 26.95
CA THR A 242 15.20 6.35 28.34
C THR A 242 14.66 4.94 28.61
N PRO A 243 14.94 4.31 29.78
CA PRO A 243 14.42 2.98 30.08
C PRO A 243 12.89 2.92 30.08
N TYR A 244 12.30 2.02 29.28
CA TYR A 244 10.85 1.91 29.16
C TYR A 244 10.22 1.24 30.40
N THR A 245 9.31 1.95 31.06
CA THR A 245 8.63 1.46 32.27
C THR A 245 7.22 0.91 32.02
N GLY A 246 6.65 1.07 30.82
CA GLY A 246 5.28 0.64 30.50
C GLY A 246 5.10 -0.89 30.36
N PRO A 247 3.88 -1.37 30.08
CA PRO A 247 3.63 -2.79 29.79
C PRO A 247 4.14 -3.17 28.39
N CYS A 248 4.43 -4.47 28.18
CA CYS A 248 4.78 -5.01 26.86
C CYS A 248 3.54 -5.33 26.00
N THR A 249 2.37 -5.54 26.63
CA THR A 249 1.08 -5.62 25.95
C THR A 249 0.38 -4.27 26.04
N ILE A 250 0.11 -3.65 24.89
CA ILE A 250 -0.46 -2.29 24.79
C ILE A 250 -1.97 -2.39 24.53
N THR A 251 -2.77 -2.21 25.59
CA THR A 251 -4.24 -2.30 25.55
C THR A 251 -4.93 -0.94 25.45
N SER A 252 -4.20 0.17 25.59
CA SER A 252 -4.69 1.54 25.42
C SER A 252 -3.79 2.37 24.51
N ALA A 253 -4.41 3.24 23.70
CA ALA A 253 -3.71 4.13 22.77
C ALA A 253 -2.66 4.99 23.49
N ARG A 254 -1.43 5.01 22.98
CA ARG A 254 -0.31 5.75 23.59
C ARG A 254 0.84 5.99 22.63
N THR A 255 1.67 6.96 22.96
CA THR A 255 2.98 7.17 22.33
C THR A 255 4.08 6.57 23.21
N ILE A 256 5.04 5.88 22.57
CA ILE A 256 6.33 5.47 23.13
C ILE A 256 7.37 6.27 22.33
N SER A 257 8.11 7.16 23.00
CA SER A 257 9.03 8.10 22.36
C SER A 257 10.35 8.13 23.11
N GLY A 258 11.48 8.10 22.41
CA GLY A 258 12.82 8.21 23.02
C GLY A 258 13.11 7.08 24.02
N ALA A 259 12.65 5.86 23.77
CA ALA A 259 12.64 4.78 24.75
C ALA A 259 13.50 3.57 24.34
N ASP A 260 14.26 3.01 25.30
CA ASP A 260 14.79 1.66 25.23
C ASP A 260 13.75 0.71 25.83
N VAL A 261 13.05 -0.01 24.95
CA VAL A 261 12.05 -1.02 25.27
C VAL A 261 12.67 -2.43 25.33
N LEU A 262 13.78 -2.69 24.63
CA LEU A 262 14.50 -3.98 24.65
C LEU A 262 14.99 -4.37 26.05
N SER A 263 15.41 -3.39 26.85
CA SER A 263 15.77 -3.57 28.26
C SER A 263 14.68 -4.24 29.10
N LYS A 264 13.41 -4.14 28.69
CA LYS A 264 12.24 -4.66 29.43
C LYS A 264 11.48 -5.76 28.69
N CYS A 265 11.17 -5.56 27.42
CA CYS A 265 10.32 -6.46 26.64
C CYS A 265 11.18 -7.35 25.74
N ARG A 266 11.08 -8.68 25.92
CA ARG A 266 11.97 -9.67 25.29
C ARG A 266 11.64 -9.89 23.81
N ASP A 267 10.45 -10.40 23.51
CA ASP A 267 10.12 -10.90 22.17
C ASP A 267 9.40 -9.83 21.34
N ALA A 268 8.40 -9.16 21.92
CA ALA A 268 7.65 -8.11 21.24
C ALA A 268 6.93 -7.12 22.17
N LEU A 269 6.61 -5.95 21.60
CA LEU A 269 5.45 -5.13 21.96
C LEU A 269 4.21 -5.70 21.26
N VAL A 270 3.26 -6.23 22.04
CA VAL A 270 2.00 -6.79 21.54
C VAL A 270 0.91 -5.71 21.56
N ILE A 271 0.41 -5.33 20.39
CA ILE A 271 -0.56 -4.23 20.24
C ILE A 271 -1.98 -4.80 20.22
N GLN A 272 -2.76 -4.46 21.24
CA GLN A 272 -4.16 -4.91 21.42
C GLN A 272 -5.15 -3.72 21.42
N THR A 273 -4.79 -2.66 20.70
CA THR A 273 -5.53 -1.40 20.66
C THR A 273 -5.18 -0.62 19.40
N THR A 274 -5.90 0.47 19.11
CA THR A 274 -5.63 1.34 17.97
C THR A 274 -4.95 2.63 18.39
N GLY A 275 -4.20 3.26 17.48
CA GLY A 275 -3.56 4.55 17.73
C GLY A 275 -2.34 4.47 18.64
N VAL A 276 -1.60 3.36 18.60
CA VAL A 276 -0.27 3.29 19.20
C VAL A 276 0.74 3.98 18.29
N VAL A 277 1.63 4.78 18.87
CA VAL A 277 2.76 5.42 18.19
C VAL A 277 4.04 4.98 18.88
N ILE A 278 5.05 4.62 18.08
CA ILE A 278 6.41 4.31 18.51
C ILE A 278 7.31 5.24 17.69
N GLU A 279 8.12 6.06 18.34
CA GLU A 279 9.03 6.98 17.67
C GLU A 279 10.39 7.06 18.37
N LYS A 280 11.48 7.20 17.62
CA LYS A 280 12.82 7.46 18.19
C LYS A 280 13.22 6.46 19.27
N SER A 281 12.82 5.20 19.10
CA SER A 281 12.87 4.18 20.16
C SER A 281 13.55 2.90 19.66
N LEU A 282 14.16 2.19 20.60
CA LEU A 282 14.74 0.87 20.41
C LEU A 282 13.78 -0.18 20.98
N VAL A 283 13.22 -1.03 20.13
CA VAL A 283 12.14 -1.96 20.47
C VAL A 283 12.46 -3.40 20.08
N PRO A 284 11.86 -4.40 20.78
CA PRO A 284 11.79 -5.79 20.30
C PRO A 284 10.87 -5.87 19.08
N GLY A 285 10.37 -7.05 18.73
CA GLY A 285 9.33 -7.16 17.70
C GLY A 285 8.09 -6.28 17.97
N VAL A 286 7.31 -5.96 16.95
CA VAL A 286 6.07 -5.19 17.09
C VAL A 286 4.93 -5.94 16.40
N TRP A 287 4.00 -6.46 17.20
CA TRP A 287 2.93 -7.36 16.74
C TRP A 287 1.56 -6.70 16.86
N SER A 288 1.03 -6.21 15.74
CA SER A 288 -0.30 -5.60 15.59
C SER A 288 -1.30 -6.64 15.07
N ILE A 289 -1.46 -7.72 15.84
CA ILE A 289 -2.18 -8.95 15.43
C ILE A 289 -3.55 -9.12 16.11
N TYR A 290 -3.99 -8.17 16.94
CA TYR A 290 -5.23 -8.30 17.71
C TYR A 290 -6.50 -8.11 16.87
N GLY A 291 -7.48 -8.99 17.09
CA GLY A 291 -8.84 -8.88 16.57
C GLY A 291 -8.95 -8.85 15.05
N ASP A 292 -8.03 -9.51 14.34
CA ASP A 292 -7.96 -9.56 12.87
C ASP A 292 -8.09 -8.20 12.16
N GLY A 293 -7.49 -7.17 12.78
CA GLY A 293 -7.50 -5.79 12.28
C GLY A 293 -8.09 -4.75 13.22
N ASP A 294 -8.38 -5.10 14.48
CA ASP A 294 -8.81 -4.16 15.53
C ASP A 294 -7.62 -3.56 16.34
N SER A 295 -6.38 -3.77 15.89
CA SER A 295 -5.16 -3.12 16.39
C SER A 295 -4.53 -2.20 15.33
N SER A 296 -3.81 -1.16 15.75
CA SER A 296 -3.00 -0.34 14.84
C SER A 296 -1.81 0.34 15.51
N VAL A 297 -0.71 0.43 14.77
CA VAL A 297 0.55 1.04 15.23
C VAL A 297 1.21 1.87 14.13
N THR A 298 1.78 3.01 14.50
CA THR A 298 2.70 3.80 13.68
C THR A 298 4.08 3.77 14.31
N ILE A 299 5.12 3.46 13.53
CA ILE A 299 6.51 3.29 13.95
C ILE A 299 7.35 4.24 13.10
N THR A 300 8.10 5.15 13.70
CA THR A 300 8.91 6.15 12.97
C THR A 300 10.29 6.28 13.59
N ASP A 301 11.35 6.42 12.79
CA ASP A 301 12.71 6.71 13.29
C ASP A 301 13.12 5.74 14.42
N SER A 302 12.95 4.43 14.24
CA SER A 302 13.05 3.46 15.34
C SER A 302 13.76 2.17 14.92
N ASP A 303 14.52 1.62 15.86
CA ASP A 303 15.20 0.33 15.76
C ASP A 303 14.28 -0.79 16.23
N VAL A 304 14.02 -1.77 15.36
CA VAL A 304 13.29 -2.99 15.70
C VAL A 304 14.29 -4.15 15.69
N ARG A 305 14.62 -4.66 16.88
CA ARG A 305 15.56 -5.77 17.07
C ARG A 305 14.79 -6.99 17.60
N ALA A 306 14.20 -7.74 16.68
CA ALA A 306 13.30 -8.86 17.00
C ALA A 306 13.99 -10.12 17.52
N GLY A 307 15.33 -10.21 17.38
CA GLY A 307 16.12 -11.32 17.91
C GLY A 307 15.83 -12.67 17.23
N ALA A 308 16.05 -13.75 17.97
CA ALA A 308 15.94 -15.13 17.49
C ALA A 308 14.50 -15.67 17.62
N VAL A 309 13.56 -15.11 16.88
CA VAL A 309 12.16 -15.55 16.84
C VAL A 309 11.75 -16.12 15.48
N SER A 310 10.83 -17.09 15.48
CA SER A 310 10.26 -17.69 14.27
C SER A 310 9.12 -16.88 13.63
N THR A 311 8.76 -15.75 14.24
CA THR A 311 7.78 -14.79 13.71
C THR A 311 8.48 -13.63 13.00
N ALA A 312 7.72 -12.74 12.36
CA ALA A 312 8.28 -11.52 11.80
C ALA A 312 8.58 -10.46 12.88
N GLY A 313 9.60 -9.64 12.63
CA GLY A 313 9.98 -8.55 13.52
C GLY A 313 8.91 -7.47 13.62
N ILE A 314 8.32 -7.06 12.50
CA ILE A 314 7.08 -6.28 12.46
C ILE A 314 5.99 -7.14 11.83
N TRP A 315 4.86 -7.34 12.50
CA TRP A 315 3.84 -8.30 12.08
C TRP A 315 2.40 -7.82 12.30
N GLY A 316 1.55 -7.96 11.29
CA GLY A 316 0.09 -8.00 11.45
C GLY A 316 -0.68 -7.01 10.57
N TYR A 317 -1.57 -6.24 11.19
CA TYR A 317 -2.58 -5.40 10.56
C TYR A 317 -2.42 -3.92 10.92
N ASN A 318 -2.79 -3.02 9.99
CA ASN A 318 -2.86 -1.56 10.20
C ASN A 318 -1.55 -0.94 10.70
N ILE A 319 -0.43 -1.34 10.07
CA ILE A 319 0.92 -0.92 10.47
C ILE A 319 1.40 0.19 9.55
N LYS A 320 1.91 1.28 10.11
CA LYS A 320 2.71 2.28 9.39
C LYS A 320 4.13 2.25 9.95
N ALA A 321 5.14 2.10 9.10
CA ALA A 321 6.54 2.13 9.45
C ALA A 321 7.28 3.10 8.52
N SER A 322 8.06 4.03 9.06
CA SER A 322 8.90 4.90 8.24
C SER A 322 10.26 5.20 8.87
N ARG A 323 11.35 5.10 8.09
CA ARG A 323 12.73 5.22 8.60
C ARG A 323 13.04 4.27 9.76
N VAL A 324 12.54 3.04 9.68
CA VAL A 324 12.87 1.99 10.65
C VAL A 324 14.05 1.15 10.17
N ASP A 325 14.93 0.77 11.10
CA ASP A 325 15.91 -0.30 10.91
C ASP A 325 15.32 -1.56 11.56
N VAL A 326 15.15 -2.65 10.79
CA VAL A 326 14.50 -3.88 11.26
C VAL A 326 15.41 -5.08 11.04
N THR A 327 15.77 -5.72 12.15
CA THR A 327 16.65 -6.89 12.21
C THR A 327 16.11 -7.98 13.14
N GLY A 328 16.50 -9.23 12.92
CA GLY A 328 15.97 -10.41 13.58
C GLY A 328 14.60 -10.83 13.07
N GLY A 329 14.06 -11.89 13.68
CA GLY A 329 12.84 -12.56 13.25
C GLY A 329 13.01 -13.36 11.96
N GLN A 330 12.13 -14.34 11.70
CA GLN A 330 12.16 -15.09 10.43
C GLN A 330 11.94 -14.17 9.23
N HIS A 331 11.15 -13.11 9.40
CA HIS A 331 11.01 -12.04 8.41
C HIS A 331 11.21 -10.69 9.09
N SER A 332 11.76 -9.67 8.40
CA SER A 332 11.80 -8.33 8.99
C SER A 332 10.39 -7.75 9.10
N PHE A 333 9.58 -7.86 8.04
CA PHE A 333 8.20 -7.34 8.00
C PHE A 333 7.22 -8.37 7.40
N GLN A 334 6.13 -8.67 8.10
CA GLN A 334 4.99 -9.44 7.58
C GLN A 334 3.70 -8.62 7.64
N CYS A 335 3.11 -8.35 6.47
CA CYS A 335 1.81 -7.68 6.37
C CYS A 335 0.66 -8.66 6.12
N ASN A 336 -0.38 -8.55 6.94
CA ASN A 336 -1.68 -9.16 6.65
C ASN A 336 -2.60 -8.17 5.90
N ASN A 337 -2.93 -7.00 6.47
CA ASN A 337 -3.72 -5.98 5.76
C ASN A 337 -3.38 -4.54 6.19
N ASN A 338 -3.56 -3.59 5.26
CA ASN A 338 -3.46 -2.14 5.51
C ASN A 338 -2.09 -1.73 6.11
N CYS A 339 -0.99 -2.18 5.49
CA CYS A 339 0.36 -1.83 5.92
C CYS A 339 1.06 -0.85 4.98
N GLU A 340 1.89 0.01 5.53
CA GLU A 340 2.76 0.94 4.80
C GLU A 340 4.14 0.90 5.43
N VAL A 341 5.17 0.56 4.65
CA VAL A 341 6.58 0.63 5.04
C VAL A 341 7.32 1.51 4.04
N THR A 342 7.93 2.59 4.53
CA THR A 342 8.59 3.60 3.70
C THR A 342 9.95 4.02 4.23
N ASP A 343 10.88 4.41 3.36
CA ASP A 343 12.17 5.00 3.77
C ASP A 343 12.97 4.13 4.75
N SER A 344 12.74 2.81 4.76
CA SER A 344 13.18 1.89 5.83
C SER A 344 14.17 0.83 5.34
N TRP A 345 14.93 0.25 6.26
CA TRP A 345 15.89 -0.82 5.98
C TRP A 345 15.43 -2.12 6.65
N LEU A 346 15.17 -3.15 5.83
CA LEU A 346 14.68 -4.45 6.27
C LEU A 346 15.77 -5.51 5.97
N HIS A 347 16.44 -6.01 7.00
CA HIS A 347 17.60 -6.90 6.87
C HIS A 347 17.82 -7.82 8.08
N ASP A 348 18.95 -8.54 8.10
CA ASP A 348 19.43 -9.39 9.20
C ASP A 348 18.38 -10.29 9.86
N GLN A 349 17.64 -11.02 9.02
CA GLN A 349 16.64 -11.98 9.48
C GLN A 349 17.30 -13.19 10.15
N HIS A 350 16.64 -13.69 11.19
CA HIS A 350 17.07 -14.88 11.92
C HIS A 350 16.82 -16.16 11.10
N ASN A 351 17.90 -16.84 10.74
CA ASN A 351 17.88 -18.21 10.22
C ASN A 351 18.67 -19.11 11.18
N PRO A 352 18.03 -20.01 11.94
CA PRO A 352 18.74 -20.93 12.84
C PRO A 352 19.42 -22.06 12.06
N ASP A 353 20.57 -22.52 12.55
CA ASP A 353 21.24 -23.70 11.99
C ASP A 353 20.35 -24.95 12.10
N GLY A 354 20.26 -25.72 11.02
CA GLY A 354 19.44 -26.94 10.95
C GLY A 354 17.93 -26.73 10.93
N GLY A 355 17.44 -25.48 10.79
CA GLY A 355 16.03 -25.19 10.56
C GLY A 355 15.74 -24.87 9.10
N SER A 356 14.77 -25.54 8.47
CA SER A 356 14.31 -25.22 7.10
C SER A 356 13.44 -23.95 7.05
N TYR A 357 13.92 -22.84 7.60
CA TYR A 357 13.20 -21.56 7.62
C TYR A 357 13.24 -20.89 6.25
N HIS A 358 12.16 -20.20 5.92
CA HIS A 358 12.05 -19.41 4.70
C HIS A 358 12.03 -17.93 5.09
N ASN A 359 13.15 -17.25 4.93
CA ASN A 359 13.34 -15.87 5.35
C ASN A 359 12.92 -14.89 4.26
N ASN A 360 12.44 -13.71 4.66
CA ASN A 360 12.10 -12.62 3.74
C ASN A 360 12.32 -11.26 4.41
N ALA A 361 12.72 -10.22 3.66
CA ALA A 361 12.73 -8.86 4.22
C ALA A 361 11.30 -8.33 4.39
N PHE A 362 10.45 -8.50 3.37
CA PHE A 362 9.01 -8.27 3.41
C PHE A 362 8.25 -9.50 2.91
N ILE A 363 7.16 -9.87 3.59
CA ILE A 363 6.24 -10.92 3.13
C ILE A 363 4.77 -10.56 3.35
N SER A 364 3.91 -11.05 2.47
CA SER A 364 2.49 -11.26 2.76
C SER A 364 2.04 -12.63 2.28
N ASN A 365 1.31 -13.35 3.14
CA ASN A 365 0.71 -14.66 2.85
C ASN A 365 -0.80 -14.55 2.51
N GLY A 366 -1.26 -13.34 2.18
CA GLY A 366 -2.63 -13.02 1.81
C GLY A 366 -3.08 -11.69 2.40
N GLY A 367 -3.94 -10.97 1.66
CA GLY A 367 -4.54 -9.72 2.09
C GLY A 367 -4.15 -8.50 1.24
N HIS A 368 -4.49 -7.30 1.71
CA HIS A 368 -4.65 -6.15 0.82
C HIS A 368 -4.25 -4.77 1.36
N THR A 369 -4.20 -3.80 0.45
CA THR A 369 -3.91 -2.38 0.71
C THR A 369 -2.52 -2.24 1.37
N MET A 370 -1.48 -2.50 0.58
CA MET A 370 -0.09 -2.53 1.04
C MET A 370 0.76 -1.53 0.26
N VAL A 371 1.66 -0.85 0.96
CA VAL A 371 2.64 0.08 0.37
C VAL A 371 4.03 -0.29 0.88
N VAL A 372 4.91 -0.64 -0.05
CA VAL A 372 6.34 -0.84 0.18
C VAL A 372 7.04 0.15 -0.75
N ARG A 373 7.44 1.32 -0.23
CA ARG A 373 8.03 2.39 -1.04
C ARG A 373 9.37 2.90 -0.51
N HIS A 374 10.36 3.04 -1.38
CA HIS A 374 11.65 3.64 -1.02
C HIS A 374 12.28 2.98 0.21
N ASN A 375 12.30 1.65 0.22
CA ASN A 375 13.00 0.85 1.23
C ASN A 375 14.26 0.24 0.64
N THR A 376 15.24 -0.07 1.49
CA THR A 376 16.26 -1.08 1.18
C THR A 376 15.75 -2.41 1.73
N LEU A 377 15.46 -3.33 0.83
CA LEU A 377 15.00 -4.67 1.15
C LEU A 377 16.18 -5.63 0.92
N HIS A 378 16.58 -6.34 1.97
CA HIS A 378 17.68 -7.29 1.90
C HIS A 378 17.37 -8.52 2.75
N CYS A 379 17.06 -9.64 2.14
CA CYS A 379 17.09 -10.89 2.87
C CYS A 379 18.56 -11.35 2.99
N THR A 380 19.15 -11.27 4.18
CA THR A 380 20.60 -11.52 4.38
C THR A 380 20.92 -12.95 4.83
N SER A 381 19.91 -13.73 5.25
CA SER A 381 20.10 -15.12 5.69
C SER A 381 20.84 -15.95 4.64
N ILE A 382 21.87 -16.69 5.06
CA ILE A 382 22.58 -17.65 4.19
C ILE A 382 21.88 -19.01 4.21
N LEU A 383 22.13 -19.84 3.20
CA LEU A 383 21.58 -21.19 3.12
C LEU A 383 22.27 -22.07 4.17
N ASN A 384 21.48 -22.72 5.03
CA ASN A 384 21.98 -23.63 6.05
C ASN A 384 21.97 -25.10 5.57
N SER A 385 22.37 -26.03 6.44
CA SER A 385 22.47 -27.48 6.17
C SER A 385 21.13 -28.19 5.90
N THR A 386 20.00 -27.48 5.97
CA THR A 386 18.63 -28.01 5.81
C THR A 386 17.83 -27.22 4.77
N ASP A 387 18.54 -26.59 3.82
CA ASP A 387 18.00 -25.71 2.77
C ASP A 387 17.17 -24.51 3.29
N GLY A 388 17.32 -24.17 4.58
CA GLY A 388 16.73 -22.98 5.18
C GLY A 388 17.52 -21.74 4.82
N GLY A 389 16.84 -20.66 4.45
CA GLY A 389 17.43 -19.41 3.97
C GLY A 389 16.39 -18.50 3.31
N CYS A 390 16.84 -17.54 2.50
CA CYS A 390 15.96 -16.54 1.91
C CYS A 390 15.08 -17.09 0.78
N SER A 391 13.78 -16.84 0.85
CA SER A 391 12.93 -16.94 -0.34
C SER A 391 13.13 -15.71 -1.23
N GLY A 392 12.87 -14.51 -0.70
CA GLY A 392 13.00 -13.25 -1.42
C GLY A 392 13.12 -12.02 -0.52
N ASP A 393 13.44 -10.87 -1.11
CA ASP A 393 13.42 -9.60 -0.40
C ASP A 393 11.98 -9.17 -0.20
N LEU A 394 11.13 -9.39 -1.21
CA LEU A 394 9.69 -9.16 -1.15
C LEU A 394 8.95 -10.37 -1.72
N SER A 395 8.18 -11.04 -0.86
CA SER A 395 7.35 -12.17 -1.28
C SER A 395 5.86 -11.88 -1.10
N LEU A 396 5.10 -11.98 -2.19
CA LEU A 396 3.65 -12.03 -2.17
C LEU A 396 3.21 -13.47 -2.45
N PHE A 397 2.54 -14.11 -1.49
CA PHE A 397 1.96 -15.43 -1.64
C PHE A 397 0.47 -15.39 -1.28
N GLY A 398 -0.41 -15.81 -2.18
CA GLY A 398 -1.84 -15.92 -1.88
C GLY A 398 -2.16 -17.27 -1.20
N ASP A 399 -1.58 -17.53 -0.03
CA ASP A 399 -1.79 -18.77 0.72
C ASP A 399 -3.13 -18.78 1.47
N PHE A 400 -3.49 -17.66 2.12
CA PHE A 400 -4.63 -17.62 3.06
C PHE A 400 -5.76 -16.65 2.65
N ASP A 401 -5.47 -15.65 1.82
CA ASP A 401 -6.43 -14.66 1.30
C ASP A 401 -5.89 -14.08 -0.03
N PRO A 402 -6.72 -13.50 -0.94
CA PRO A 402 -6.20 -12.86 -2.14
C PRO A 402 -5.26 -11.69 -1.86
N ILE A 403 -4.13 -11.68 -2.56
CA ILE A 403 -3.23 -10.52 -2.61
C ILE A 403 -3.85 -9.46 -3.54
N ASN A 404 -4.20 -8.27 -3.02
CA ASN A 404 -4.52 -7.15 -3.91
C ASN A 404 -4.22 -5.76 -3.36
N ASP A 405 -4.21 -4.76 -4.26
CA ASP A 405 -4.00 -3.35 -3.88
C ASP A 405 -2.63 -3.14 -3.22
N VAL A 406 -1.58 -3.63 -3.89
CA VAL A 406 -0.19 -3.61 -3.42
C VAL A 406 0.64 -2.66 -4.30
N THR A 407 1.37 -1.74 -3.67
CA THR A 407 2.30 -0.82 -4.35
C THR A 407 3.72 -1.11 -3.88
N ILE A 408 4.59 -1.52 -4.81
CA ILE A 408 6.02 -1.80 -4.63
C ILE A 408 6.77 -0.78 -5.48
N ASP A 409 7.12 0.35 -4.88
CA ASP A 409 7.51 1.55 -5.60
C ASP A 409 8.88 2.10 -5.17
N ASN A 410 9.79 2.32 -6.12
CA ASN A 410 11.08 2.99 -5.86
C ASN A 410 11.91 2.33 -4.73
N ASN A 411 11.91 1.01 -4.55
CA ASN A 411 12.74 0.31 -3.56
C ASN A 411 14.07 -0.17 -4.15
N LEU A 412 15.07 -0.38 -3.30
CA LEU A 412 16.29 -1.13 -3.60
C LEU A 412 16.14 -2.57 -3.12
N PHE A 413 16.23 -3.51 -4.07
CA PHE A 413 16.35 -4.95 -3.83
C PHE A 413 17.84 -5.32 -3.82
N ARG A 414 18.32 -5.93 -2.72
CA ARG A 414 19.73 -6.22 -2.49
C ARG A 414 20.07 -7.68 -2.85
N ALA A 415 21.22 -7.88 -3.49
CA ALA A 415 21.55 -9.19 -4.03
C ALA A 415 22.22 -10.09 -2.98
N ASN A 416 21.55 -11.19 -2.60
CA ASN A 416 22.13 -12.25 -1.77
C ASN A 416 22.47 -13.48 -2.64
N ASN A 417 23.74 -13.64 -2.99
CA ASN A 417 24.19 -14.68 -3.92
C ASN A 417 24.15 -16.11 -3.34
N SER A 418 23.81 -16.29 -2.05
CA SER A 418 23.95 -17.55 -1.32
C SER A 418 22.66 -18.31 -1.07
N SER A 419 21.51 -17.63 -0.97
CA SER A 419 20.23 -18.30 -0.65
C SER A 419 19.00 -17.74 -1.35
N ILE A 420 18.96 -16.44 -1.69
CA ILE A 420 17.74 -15.80 -2.17
C ILE A 420 17.32 -16.38 -3.52
N SER A 421 16.14 -17.00 -3.57
CA SER A 421 15.66 -17.68 -4.78
C SER A 421 15.36 -16.65 -5.88
N TYR A 422 14.51 -15.67 -5.56
CA TYR A 422 14.25 -14.49 -6.39
C TYR A 422 14.10 -13.27 -5.48
N CYS A 423 14.58 -12.10 -5.90
CA CYS A 423 14.43 -10.89 -5.09
C CYS A 423 12.95 -10.46 -4.93
N LEU A 424 12.09 -10.73 -5.91
CA LEU A 424 10.65 -10.44 -5.86
C LEU A 424 9.79 -11.64 -6.33
N TYR A 425 8.80 -12.03 -5.51
CA TYR A 425 7.67 -12.87 -5.93
C TYR A 425 6.41 -12.03 -6.10
N GLY A 426 5.86 -11.97 -7.32
CA GLY A 426 4.72 -11.13 -7.69
C GLY A 426 3.33 -11.66 -7.31
N GLY A 427 3.22 -12.86 -6.74
CA GLY A 427 1.96 -13.44 -6.23
C GLY A 427 1.01 -14.10 -7.25
N ALA A 428 1.45 -14.35 -8.47
CA ALA A 428 0.78 -15.24 -9.42
C ALA A 428 1.48 -16.62 -9.44
N SER A 429 0.88 -17.63 -8.78
CA SER A 429 1.43 -18.99 -8.73
C SER A 429 0.32 -20.03 -8.72
N SER A 430 0.32 -20.93 -9.71
CA SER A 430 -0.69 -22.00 -9.83
C SER A 430 -0.73 -22.98 -8.67
N SER A 431 0.31 -23.02 -7.84
CA SER A 431 0.38 -23.79 -6.59
C SER A 431 -0.30 -23.12 -5.39
N LYS A 432 -0.76 -21.87 -5.51
CA LYS A 432 -1.38 -21.08 -4.43
C LYS A 432 -2.89 -20.96 -4.68
N PRO A 433 -3.73 -21.01 -3.62
CA PRO A 433 -5.19 -20.93 -3.78
C PRO A 433 -5.68 -19.56 -4.26
N TYR A 434 -4.92 -18.49 -4.06
CA TYR A 434 -5.30 -17.14 -4.48
C TYR A 434 -4.21 -16.46 -5.33
N GLN A 435 -4.65 -15.76 -6.37
CA GLN A 435 -3.79 -15.04 -7.32
C GLN A 435 -3.75 -13.53 -7.01
N ALA A 436 -2.59 -12.91 -7.21
CA ALA A 436 -2.41 -11.48 -6.98
C ALA A 436 -3.00 -10.60 -8.10
N THR A 437 -3.67 -9.51 -7.73
CA THR A 437 -4.26 -8.52 -8.65
C THR A 437 -4.07 -7.08 -8.15
N ASN A 438 -4.08 -6.09 -9.05
CA ASN A 438 -3.77 -4.68 -8.72
C ASN A 438 -2.44 -4.54 -7.95
N VAL A 439 -1.41 -5.30 -8.35
CA VAL A 439 -0.03 -5.20 -7.86
C VAL A 439 0.77 -4.29 -8.79
N ARG A 440 1.31 -3.20 -8.25
CA ARG A 440 2.04 -2.18 -8.98
C ARG A 440 3.51 -2.22 -8.58
N VAL A 441 4.35 -2.72 -9.46
CA VAL A 441 5.81 -2.78 -9.27
C VAL A 441 6.45 -1.71 -10.15
N THR A 442 6.88 -0.61 -9.53
CA THR A 442 7.31 0.59 -10.26
C THR A 442 8.61 1.18 -9.74
N ASN A 443 9.46 1.71 -10.62
CA ASN A 443 10.65 2.50 -10.26
C ASN A 443 11.71 1.80 -9.40
N ASN A 444 11.62 0.48 -9.17
CA ASN A 444 12.53 -0.22 -8.26
C ASN A 444 13.90 -0.46 -8.91
N VAL A 445 14.95 -0.52 -8.09
CA VAL A 445 16.31 -0.88 -8.48
C VAL A 445 16.65 -2.25 -7.91
N PHE A 446 17.14 -3.14 -8.75
CA PHE A 446 17.62 -4.47 -8.37
C PHE A 446 19.14 -4.51 -8.45
N GLU A 447 19.80 -4.82 -7.34
CA GLU A 447 21.24 -5.07 -7.32
C GLU A 447 21.56 -6.33 -8.14
N ARG A 448 22.63 -6.30 -8.94
CA ARG A 448 23.02 -7.46 -9.74
C ARG A 448 23.66 -8.56 -8.90
N GLY A 449 24.44 -8.20 -7.88
CA GLY A 449 25.27 -9.14 -7.13
C GLY A 449 26.36 -9.79 -7.99
N ALA A 450 27.12 -10.70 -7.36
CA ALA A 450 28.17 -11.47 -8.03
C ALA A 450 27.60 -12.43 -9.10
N ASN A 451 26.38 -12.95 -8.90
CA ASN A 451 25.69 -13.81 -9.87
C ASN A 451 25.04 -13.05 -11.05
N ARG A 452 25.03 -11.71 -10.99
CA ARG A 452 24.44 -10.77 -11.97
C ARG A 452 22.91 -10.83 -12.14
N ARG A 453 22.20 -11.51 -11.23
CA ARG A 453 20.77 -11.85 -11.30
C ARG A 453 19.92 -11.32 -10.13
N CYS A 454 20.51 -10.64 -9.14
CA CYS A 454 19.89 -10.34 -7.84
C CYS A 454 19.70 -11.62 -7.01
N GLY A 455 18.75 -12.48 -7.39
CA GLY A 455 18.57 -13.82 -6.82
C GLY A 455 19.28 -14.92 -7.60
N VAL A 456 19.39 -16.10 -7.00
CA VAL A 456 20.02 -17.29 -7.58
C VAL A 456 19.38 -17.66 -8.92
N TYR A 457 18.04 -17.64 -8.97
CA TYR A 457 17.28 -17.94 -10.17
C TYR A 457 16.99 -16.68 -11.01
N GLY A 458 16.68 -15.55 -10.38
CA GLY A 458 16.48 -14.28 -11.07
C GLY A 458 16.07 -13.12 -10.16
N PRO A 459 15.77 -11.94 -10.73
CA PRO A 459 15.31 -10.79 -9.95
C PRO A 459 13.84 -10.91 -9.54
N VAL A 460 13.02 -11.58 -10.37
CA VAL A 460 11.56 -11.56 -10.29
C VAL A 460 11.01 -12.91 -10.75
N THR A 461 10.01 -13.43 -10.03
CA THR A 461 9.15 -14.51 -10.52
C THR A 461 7.69 -14.25 -10.15
N SER A 462 6.78 -15.10 -10.63
CA SER A 462 5.36 -15.08 -10.26
C SER A 462 4.66 -13.73 -10.45
N PHE A 463 5.03 -12.92 -11.45
CA PHE A 463 4.34 -11.67 -11.76
C PHE A 463 3.53 -11.80 -13.06
N ASP A 464 2.22 -12.00 -12.95
CA ASP A 464 1.33 -11.96 -14.11
C ASP A 464 1.08 -10.50 -14.54
N SER A 465 1.61 -10.15 -15.71
CA SER A 465 1.44 -8.83 -16.33
C SER A 465 0.07 -8.62 -16.99
N ASN A 466 -0.71 -9.69 -17.18
CA ASN A 466 -2.07 -9.65 -17.74
C ASN A 466 -3.15 -9.61 -16.64
N ALA A 467 -2.80 -9.95 -15.40
CA ALA A 467 -3.72 -9.91 -14.27
C ALA A 467 -4.28 -8.50 -14.03
N SER A 468 -5.57 -8.45 -13.66
CA SER A 468 -6.34 -7.20 -13.61
C SER A 468 -5.68 -6.14 -12.71
N GLY A 469 -5.30 -5.01 -13.31
CA GLY A 469 -4.71 -3.87 -12.61
C GLY A 469 -3.23 -4.02 -12.24
N ASN A 470 -2.58 -5.13 -12.57
CA ASN A 470 -1.14 -5.28 -12.37
C ASN A 470 -0.37 -4.31 -13.29
N VAL A 471 0.74 -3.77 -12.80
CA VAL A 471 1.57 -2.80 -13.52
C VAL A 471 3.05 -3.11 -13.26
N TRP A 472 3.83 -3.22 -14.34
CA TRP A 472 5.29 -3.30 -14.28
C TRP A 472 5.90 -2.18 -15.13
N THR A 473 6.53 -1.17 -14.51
CA THR A 473 7.12 -0.04 -15.25
C THR A 473 8.35 0.53 -14.56
N ASN A 474 9.38 0.88 -15.35
CA ASN A 474 10.58 1.59 -14.88
C ASN A 474 11.38 0.87 -13.77
N ASN A 475 11.30 -0.47 -13.71
CA ASN A 475 12.18 -1.25 -12.83
C ASN A 475 13.52 -1.46 -13.55
N THR A 476 14.64 -1.27 -12.86
CA THR A 476 15.98 -1.21 -13.44
C THR A 476 17.00 -2.00 -12.62
N TRP A 477 18.13 -2.32 -13.23
CA TRP A 477 19.29 -2.81 -12.49
C TRP A 477 20.08 -1.64 -11.91
N ASP A 478 20.79 -1.88 -10.81
CA ASP A 478 21.83 -1.03 -10.23
C ASP A 478 22.82 -0.42 -11.25
N THR A 479 23.14 -1.22 -12.26
CA THR A 479 24.07 -0.98 -13.37
C THR A 479 23.39 -0.35 -14.58
N GLY A 480 22.10 -0.01 -14.46
CA GLY A 480 21.25 0.50 -15.54
C GLY A 480 20.65 -0.60 -16.42
N GLY A 481 19.69 -0.17 -17.25
CA GLY A 481 18.89 -1.06 -18.10
C GLY A 481 17.71 -1.70 -17.36
N ALA A 482 16.69 -2.11 -18.11
CA ALA A 482 15.43 -2.59 -17.55
C ALA A 482 15.54 -3.98 -16.89
N VAL A 483 14.83 -4.14 -15.78
CA VAL A 483 14.40 -5.44 -15.25
C VAL A 483 13.01 -5.70 -15.80
N ASN A 484 12.83 -6.84 -16.48
CA ASN A 484 11.52 -7.31 -16.94
C ASN A 484 11.16 -8.56 -16.12
N PRO A 485 9.87 -8.76 -15.79
CA PRO A 485 9.43 -10.02 -15.22
C PRO A 485 9.55 -11.11 -16.28
N GLU A 486 9.79 -12.34 -15.85
CA GLU A 486 9.70 -13.48 -16.76
C GLU A 486 8.29 -13.58 -17.36
N ARG A 487 8.18 -14.05 -18.60
CA ARG A 487 6.87 -14.31 -19.21
C ARG A 487 6.30 -15.57 -18.56
N GLY A 488 5.29 -15.40 -17.71
CA GLY A 488 4.46 -16.48 -17.18
C GLY A 488 3.61 -17.15 -18.25
#